data_AF-A0A1M5CRX1-F1
#
_entry.id   AF-A0A1M5CRX1-F1
#
_cell.length_a   1.000
_cell.length_b   1.000
_cell.length_c   1.000
_cell.angle_alpha   90.00
_cell.angle_beta   90.00
_cell.angle_gamma   90.00
#
_symmetry.space_group_name_H-M   'P 1'
#
loop_
_entity.id
_entity.type
_entity.pdbx_description
1 polymer ?
#
loop_
_entity_poly.entity_id
_entity_poly.type
_entity_poly.pdbx_seq_one_letter_code
_entity_poly.pdbx_strand_id
1 'polypeptide(L)'
;MYDPEENYEPPTCAECGTELDSREHIDAVEPWLHGVEPTFTCGQCGWSALAGDWPMTWGLAVGDIAVSLANWTPMSETFIKEVSRLRGGRCGVVRARY
;
A
#
# COMPACT_ATOMS: atom_id res chain seq x y z
N MET A 1 10.80 17.52 1.75
CA MET A 1 10.95 16.05 1.74
C MET A 1 10.19 15.61 2.98
N TYR A 2 8.99 15.06 2.78
CA TYR A 2 8.17 14.56 3.87
C TYR A 2 8.90 13.32 4.41
N ASP A 3 9.24 13.31 5.69
CA ASP A 3 9.88 12.18 6.35
C ASP A 3 8.78 11.12 6.60
N PRO A 4 8.80 9.98 5.89
CA PRO A 4 7.75 8.98 6.00
C PRO A 4 7.85 8.13 7.27
N GLU A 5 8.88 8.31 8.11
CA GLU A 5 9.13 7.42 9.26
C GLU A 5 8.23 7.70 10.46
N GLU A 6 7.71 8.92 10.65
CA GLU A 6 6.97 9.26 11.88
C GLU A 6 5.66 8.48 12.05
N ASN A 7 5.16 7.80 11.01
CA ASN A 7 3.92 7.03 11.06
C ASN A 7 3.95 5.75 10.20
N TYR A 8 5.12 5.21 9.90
CA TYR A 8 5.24 3.92 9.18
C TYR A 8 5.07 2.74 10.15
N GLU A 9 4.16 1.83 9.80
CA GLU A 9 3.99 0.53 10.44
C GLU A 9 4.37 -0.58 9.47
N PRO A 10 5.23 -1.53 9.87
CA PRO A 10 5.54 -2.69 9.05
C PRO A 10 4.29 -3.52 8.69
N PRO A 11 4.20 -4.05 7.45
CA PRO A 11 3.05 -4.85 7.05
C PRO A 11 2.93 -6.15 7.84
N THR A 12 1.71 -6.63 8.00
CA THR A 12 1.42 -7.89 8.69
C THR A 12 0.98 -8.97 7.71
N CYS A 13 1.41 -10.21 7.94
CA CYS A 13 0.99 -11.34 7.12
C CYS A 13 -0.52 -11.55 7.21
N ALA A 14 -1.19 -11.61 6.05
CA ALA A 14 -2.63 -11.81 5.99
C ALA A 14 -3.10 -13.16 6.55
N GLU A 15 -2.23 -14.18 6.53
CA GLU A 15 -2.57 -15.55 6.95
C GLU A 15 -2.28 -15.82 8.44
N CYS A 16 -1.18 -15.30 8.99
CA CYS A 16 -0.75 -15.63 10.36
C CYS A 16 -0.52 -14.42 11.26
N GLY A 17 -0.67 -13.19 10.75
CA GLY A 17 -0.50 -11.96 11.51
C GLY A 17 0.95 -11.65 11.91
N THR A 18 1.93 -12.42 11.43
CA THR A 18 3.35 -12.11 11.68
C THR A 18 3.74 -10.84 10.96
N GLU A 19 4.34 -9.91 11.71
CA GLU A 19 4.89 -8.66 11.21
C GLU A 19 6.15 -8.91 10.37
N LEU A 20 6.29 -8.19 9.27
CA LEU A 20 7.52 -8.14 8.49
C LEU A 20 8.58 -7.30 9.17
N ASP A 21 9.86 -7.59 8.91
CA ASP A 21 10.92 -6.71 9.36
C ASP A 21 10.84 -5.36 8.61
N SER A 22 10.73 -4.26 9.37
CA SER A 22 10.59 -2.91 8.82
C SER A 22 11.74 -2.53 7.89
N ARG A 23 12.97 -2.95 8.23
CA ARG A 23 14.16 -2.57 7.47
C ARG A 23 14.23 -3.35 6.17
N GLU A 24 13.98 -4.67 6.22
CA GLU A 24 13.87 -5.49 5.01
C GLU A 24 12.77 -4.96 4.08
N HIS A 25 11.64 -4.52 4.63
CA HIS A 25 10.57 -3.91 3.85
C HIS A 25 11.03 -2.60 3.19
N ILE A 26 11.57 -1.64 3.96
CA ILE A 26 12.00 -0.33 3.46
C ILE A 26 13.08 -0.49 2.37
N ASP A 27 14.13 -1.29 2.65
CA ASP A 27 15.23 -1.54 1.71
C ASP A 27 14.74 -2.16 0.39
N ALA A 28 13.66 -2.95 0.43
CA ALA A 28 13.07 -3.58 -0.76
C ALA A 28 12.12 -2.64 -1.54
N VAL A 29 11.39 -1.75 -0.87
CA VAL A 29 10.43 -0.83 -1.52
C VAL A 29 11.05 0.48 -1.99
N GLU A 30 12.18 0.93 -1.44
CA GLU A 30 12.87 2.12 -1.94
C GLU A 30 13.22 2.02 -3.44
N PRO A 31 13.79 0.91 -3.95
CA PRO A 31 14.06 0.74 -5.38
C PRO A 31 12.81 0.58 -6.24
N TRP A 32 11.68 0.17 -5.65
CA TRP A 32 10.41 -0.02 -6.37
C TRP A 32 9.90 1.29 -6.98
N LEU A 33 10.21 2.45 -6.38
CA LEU A 33 9.85 3.77 -6.92
C LEU A 33 10.24 3.96 -8.40
N HIS A 34 11.26 3.25 -8.87
CA HIS A 34 11.75 3.30 -10.24
C HIS A 34 11.84 1.92 -10.91
N GLY A 35 11.30 0.89 -10.28
CA GLY A 35 11.55 -0.52 -10.60
C GLY A 35 10.31 -1.38 -10.60
N VAL A 36 10.52 -2.68 -10.41
CA VAL A 36 9.44 -3.66 -10.30
C VAL A 36 9.05 -3.80 -8.84
N GLU A 37 7.75 -3.97 -8.59
CA GLU A 37 7.23 -4.21 -7.24
C GLU A 37 7.81 -5.49 -6.63
N PRO A 38 8.33 -5.43 -5.40
CA PRO A 38 8.89 -6.61 -4.75
C PRO A 38 7.78 -7.54 -4.26
N THR A 39 8.09 -8.84 -4.22
CA THR A 39 7.28 -9.86 -3.56
C THR A 39 7.90 -10.17 -2.21
N PHE A 40 7.09 -10.17 -1.16
CA PHE A 40 7.52 -10.65 0.16
C PHE A 40 6.95 -12.03 0.45
N THR A 41 7.68 -12.81 1.24
CA THR A 41 7.26 -14.13 1.71
C THR A 41 7.34 -14.15 3.23
N CYS A 42 6.26 -14.53 3.90
CA CYS A 42 6.22 -14.66 5.34
C CYS A 42 7.17 -15.75 5.80
N GLY A 43 8.14 -15.40 6.65
CA GLY A 43 9.09 -16.36 7.21
C GLY A 43 8.47 -17.40 8.16
N GLN A 44 7.24 -17.17 8.66
CA GLN A 44 6.55 -18.09 9.58
C GLN A 44 5.62 -19.08 8.86
N CYS A 45 4.77 -18.62 7.94
CA CYS A 45 3.78 -19.48 7.29
C CYS A 45 4.02 -19.72 5.79
N GLY A 46 4.96 -19.01 5.17
CA GLY A 46 5.28 -19.12 3.75
C GLY A 46 4.30 -18.43 2.80
N TRP A 47 3.31 -17.69 3.31
CA TRP A 47 2.43 -16.86 2.47
C TRP A 47 3.24 -15.82 1.70
N SER A 48 2.96 -15.64 0.41
CA SER A 48 3.73 -14.77 -0.47
C SER A 48 2.81 -13.92 -1.33
N ALA A 49 3.09 -12.62 -1.41
CA ALA A 49 2.30 -11.64 -2.16
C ALA A 49 3.17 -10.43 -2.53
N LEU A 50 2.72 -9.64 -3.51
CA LEU A 50 3.35 -8.37 -3.89
C LEU A 50 3.22 -7.35 -2.75
N ALA A 51 4.20 -6.46 -2.61
CA ALA A 51 4.28 -5.47 -1.53
C ALA A 51 2.96 -4.70 -1.28
N GLY A 52 2.29 -4.24 -2.34
CA GLY A 52 1.03 -3.51 -2.22
C GLY A 52 -0.17 -4.35 -1.77
N ASP A 53 -0.05 -5.68 -1.78
CA ASP A 53 -1.09 -6.61 -1.33
C ASP A 53 -0.91 -7.03 0.14
N TRP A 54 0.19 -6.62 0.80
CA TRP A 54 0.37 -6.87 2.23
C TRP A 54 -0.49 -5.90 3.06
N PRO A 55 -1.30 -6.41 4.01
CA PRO A 55 -2.08 -5.57 4.91
C PRO A 55 -1.21 -4.55 5.67
N MET A 56 -1.58 -3.28 5.55
CA MET A 56 -0.93 -2.15 6.23
C MET A 56 -1.98 -1.15 6.71
N THR A 57 -1.88 -0.71 7.97
CA THR A 57 -2.76 0.32 8.53
C THR A 57 -2.20 1.71 8.24
N TRP A 58 -0.91 1.90 8.46
CA TRP A 58 -0.17 3.11 8.16
C TRP A 58 1.11 2.75 7.41
N GLY A 59 1.07 2.78 6.09
CA GLY A 59 2.17 2.25 5.28
C GLY A 59 2.51 3.12 4.08
N LEU A 60 3.54 2.67 3.36
CA LEU A 60 3.97 3.28 2.11
C LEU A 60 3.11 2.77 0.96
N ALA A 61 2.44 3.67 0.24
CA ALA A 61 1.77 3.36 -1.01
C ALA A 61 2.59 3.92 -2.19
N VAL A 62 3.10 3.04 -3.06
CA VAL A 62 3.77 3.42 -4.32
C VAL A 62 2.80 3.22 -5.47
N GLY A 63 2.66 4.20 -6.36
CA GLY A 63 1.82 4.08 -7.55
C GLY A 63 2.14 5.10 -8.64
N ASP A 64 2.03 4.68 -9.90
CA ASP A 64 2.39 5.48 -11.08
C ASP A 64 1.44 6.66 -11.37
N ILE A 65 0.16 6.51 -11.01
CA ILE A 65 -0.88 7.52 -11.30
C ILE A 65 -1.81 7.64 -10.09
N ALA A 66 -1.76 8.81 -9.45
CA ALA A 66 -2.73 9.23 -8.44
C ALA A 66 -3.60 10.35 -9.02
N VAL A 67 -4.93 10.20 -8.93
CA VAL A 67 -5.88 11.29 -9.17
C VAL A 67 -6.26 11.85 -7.80
N SER A 68 -5.87 13.09 -7.52
CA SER A 68 -6.25 13.80 -6.30
C SER A 68 -7.46 14.69 -6.55
N LEU A 69 -8.50 14.54 -5.75
CA LEU A 69 -9.73 15.34 -5.84
C LEU A 69 -9.76 16.31 -4.65
N ALA A 70 -9.34 17.55 -4.87
CA ALA A 70 -9.36 18.59 -3.83
C ALA A 70 -10.75 19.19 -3.67
N ASN A 71 -11.16 19.47 -2.41
CA ASN A 71 -12.44 20.10 -2.06
C ASN A 71 -13.68 19.35 -2.56
N TRP A 72 -13.56 18.04 -2.78
CA TRP A 72 -14.67 17.20 -3.22
C TRP A 72 -15.50 16.73 -2.02
N THR A 73 -16.80 16.54 -2.21
CA THR A 73 -17.65 15.89 -1.20
C THR A 73 -17.20 14.45 -0.99
N PRO A 74 -17.46 13.84 0.18
CA PRO A 74 -17.13 12.42 0.38
C PRO A 74 -17.69 11.55 -0.74
N MET A 75 -16.80 10.88 -1.47
CA MET A 75 -17.19 9.97 -2.55
C MET A 75 -18.02 8.81 -2.01
N SER A 76 -19.10 8.47 -2.71
CA SER A 76 -19.91 7.29 -2.38
C SER A 76 -19.09 6.01 -2.57
N GLU A 77 -19.41 4.98 -1.77
CA GLU A 77 -18.77 3.67 -1.93
C GLU A 77 -18.98 3.08 -3.33
N THR A 78 -20.15 3.30 -3.92
CA THR A 78 -20.48 2.82 -5.26
C THR A 78 -19.54 3.41 -6.30
N PHE A 79 -19.31 4.72 -6.26
CA PHE A 79 -18.39 5.39 -7.19
C PHE A 79 -16.95 4.87 -7.04
N ILE A 80 -16.48 4.70 -5.80
CA ILE A 80 -15.15 4.14 -5.52
C ILE A 80 -15.02 2.73 -6.13
N LYS A 81 -16.02 1.88 -5.92
CA LYS A 81 -16.05 0.51 -6.47
C LYS A 81 -16.01 0.51 -8.01
N GLU A 82 -16.74 1.41 -8.65
CA GLU A 82 -16.75 1.55 -10.12
C GLU A 82 -15.40 1.97 -10.68
N VAL A 83 -14.76 3.00 -10.10
CA VAL A 83 -13.43 3.47 -10.51
C VAL A 83 -12.39 2.37 -10.34
N SER A 84 -12.39 1.68 -9.20
CA SER A 84 -11.48 0.56 -8.94
C SER A 84 -11.65 -0.56 -9.97
N ARG A 85 -12.90 -0.88 -10.36
CA ARG A 85 -13.19 -1.87 -11.41
C ARG A 85 -12.65 -1.44 -12.78
N LEU A 86 -12.86 -0.18 -13.17
CA LEU A 86 -12.42 0.34 -14.47
C LEU A 86 -10.89 0.35 -14.61
N ARG A 87 -10.15 0.54 -13.52
CA ARG A 87 -8.68 0.60 -13.54
C ARG A 87 -7.98 -0.77 -13.62
N GLY A 88 -8.72 -1.88 -13.63
CA GLY A 88 -8.13 -3.19 -13.93
C GLY A 88 -7.32 -3.83 -12.80
N GLY A 89 -7.38 -3.30 -11.57
CA GLY A 89 -6.86 -3.96 -10.37
C GLY A 89 -5.69 -3.24 -9.71
N ARG A 90 -5.71 -3.27 -8.36
CA ARG A 90 -4.79 -2.62 -7.41
C ARG A 90 -4.87 -1.08 -7.36
N CYS A 91 -6.09 -0.59 -7.09
CA CYS A 91 -6.34 0.81 -6.74
C CYS A 91 -6.49 0.98 -5.22
N GLY A 92 -5.60 1.73 -4.59
CA GLY A 92 -5.79 2.27 -3.24
C GLY A 92 -6.61 3.57 -3.26
N VAL A 93 -7.44 3.78 -2.23
CA VAL A 93 -8.09 5.08 -1.98
C VAL A 93 -7.47 5.69 -0.73
N VAL A 94 -6.70 6.76 -0.92
CA VAL A 94 -6.11 7.52 0.17
C VAL A 94 -7.04 8.70 0.50
N ARG A 95 -7.46 8.81 1.77
CA ARG A 95 -8.26 9.94 2.26
C ARG A 95 -7.37 10.84 3.12
N ALA A 96 -6.88 11.92 2.53
CA ALA A 96 -6.18 12.95 3.29
C ALA A 96 -7.18 13.83 4.05
N ARG A 97 -6.92 14.10 5.33
CA ARG A 97 -7.51 15.22 6.07
C ARG A 97 -6.43 16.29 6.13
N TYR A 98 -6.69 17.45 5.55
CA TYR A 98 -5.84 18.64 5.73
C TYR A 98 -6.14 19.29 7.08
#